data_AF-A0A927GWH4-F1
#
_entry.id   AF-A0A927GWH4-F1
#
_cell.length_a   1.000
_cell.length_b   1.000
_cell.length_c   1.000
_cell.angle_alpha   90.00
_cell.angle_beta   90.00
_cell.angle_gamma   90.00
#
_symmetry.space_group_name_H-M   'P 1'
#
loop_
_entity.id
_entity.type
_entity.pdbx_description
1 polymer ?
#
loop_
_entity_poly.entity_id
_entity_poly.type
_entity_poly.pdbx_seq_one_letter_code
_entity_poly.pdbx_strand_id
1 'polypeptide(L)'
;MNRSYLLDLLRVFAIGLVFVAHIGQYLGSDIGGFFGIKNFYFVSLGGVGVTLFLILSGLLAGLTEANRKTAYSSYLLKKVLRIYPLYWLSVISSFIFFITINSSGKWFPSGFSTDLFGSLTGFYSWLGMWGGPYNPPSWFIALIMALYGLFPLMAWAMKKQPHLSLLILFFISIGSRLYVGENGLAFGEGHFWDGVVEYGYRQFGFMPGRPTDWFPLCRVFEFGLGIYLALTLNKKVWFVLQLPGKKTVAWLSDLSFPLFLVHYPMLFLLEWFEGLGTPLAISAYLIAVTGLAYPLSKLDEKFPRKKLLAKS
;
A
#
# COMPACT_ATOMS: atom_id res chain seq x y z
N MET A 1 -19.92 -8.16 11.14
CA MET A 1 -20.05 -8.63 9.74
C MET A 1 -19.39 -9.99 9.69
N ASN A 2 -20.02 -10.99 9.08
CA ASN A 2 -19.39 -12.31 8.92
C ASN A 2 -18.11 -12.14 8.08
N ARG A 3 -17.10 -12.99 8.33
CA ARG A 3 -15.84 -12.97 7.59
C ARG A 3 -16.07 -13.49 6.17
N SER A 4 -15.48 -12.82 5.17
CA SER A 4 -15.56 -13.24 3.77
C SER A 4 -14.27 -13.95 3.36
N TYR A 5 -14.36 -15.26 3.09
CA TYR A 5 -13.21 -16.05 2.64
C TYR A 5 -12.71 -15.66 1.25
N LEU A 6 -13.59 -15.18 0.38
CA LEU A 6 -13.21 -14.64 -0.93
C LEU A 6 -12.28 -13.43 -0.75
N LEU A 7 -12.66 -12.49 0.11
CA LEU A 7 -11.84 -11.31 0.37
C LEU A 7 -10.53 -11.66 1.07
N ASP A 8 -10.53 -12.67 1.95
CA ASP A 8 -9.31 -13.18 2.56
C ASP A 8 -8.37 -13.78 1.52
N LEU A 9 -8.87 -14.64 0.63
CA LEU A 9 -8.08 -15.25 -0.43
C LEU A 9 -7.47 -14.19 -1.35
N LEU A 10 -8.25 -13.18 -1.74
CA LEU A 10 -7.76 -12.09 -2.59
C LEU A 10 -6.64 -11.28 -1.92
N ARG A 11 -6.68 -11.09 -0.59
CA ARG A 11 -5.56 -10.46 0.14
C ARG A 11 -4.32 -11.33 0.18
N VAL A 12 -4.48 -12.63 0.44
CA VAL A 12 -3.37 -13.60 0.44
C VAL A 12 -2.72 -13.67 -0.95
N PHE A 13 -3.54 -13.67 -1.99
CA PHE A 13 -3.07 -13.62 -3.37
C PHE A 13 -2.34 -12.30 -3.67
N ALA A 14 -2.90 -11.16 -3.27
CA ALA A 14 -2.28 -9.86 -3.47
C ALA A 14 -0.89 -9.74 -2.81
N ILE A 15 -0.73 -10.17 -1.55
CA ILE A 15 0.59 -10.17 -0.90
C ILE A 15 1.56 -11.16 -1.55
N GLY A 16 1.06 -12.32 -2.01
CA GLY A 16 1.86 -13.28 -2.76
C GLY A 16 2.45 -12.68 -4.04
N LEU A 17 1.65 -11.93 -4.81
CA LEU A 17 2.13 -11.21 -6.00
C LEU A 17 3.19 -10.15 -5.67
N VAL A 18 3.02 -9.43 -4.57
CA VAL A 18 4.01 -8.46 -4.08
C VAL A 18 5.33 -9.16 -3.74
N PHE A 19 5.28 -10.31 -3.06
CA PHE A 19 6.48 -11.08 -2.71
C PHE A 19 7.19 -11.60 -3.94
N VAL A 20 6.46 -12.25 -4.85
CA VAL A 20 7.02 -12.78 -6.10
C VAL A 20 7.70 -11.67 -6.89
N ALA A 21 7.08 -10.49 -6.99
CA ALA A 21 7.65 -9.36 -7.71
C ALA A 21 8.96 -8.86 -7.10
N HIS A 22 8.98 -8.60 -5.80
CA HIS A 22 10.14 -7.99 -5.15
C HIS A 22 11.29 -8.99 -4.96
N ILE A 23 10.99 -10.25 -4.66
CA ILE A 23 12.00 -11.32 -4.64
C ILE A 23 12.57 -11.50 -6.06
N GLY A 24 11.72 -11.56 -7.08
CA GLY A 24 12.16 -11.67 -8.47
C GLY A 24 13.04 -10.50 -8.90
N GLN A 25 12.63 -9.27 -8.60
CA GLN A 25 13.41 -8.05 -8.89
C GLN A 25 14.76 -8.05 -8.18
N TYR A 26 14.78 -8.44 -6.90
CA TYR A 26 15.99 -8.52 -6.11
C TYR A 26 16.98 -9.57 -6.66
N LEU A 27 16.46 -10.73 -7.08
CA LEU A 27 17.26 -11.80 -7.69
C LEU A 27 17.60 -11.56 -9.18
N GLY A 28 17.19 -10.43 -9.77
CA GLY A 28 17.40 -10.14 -11.19
C GLY A 28 16.63 -11.08 -12.14
N SER A 29 15.53 -11.66 -11.69
CA SER A 29 14.69 -12.60 -12.46
C SER A 29 13.58 -11.90 -13.25
N ASP A 30 13.28 -12.43 -14.44
CA ASP A 30 12.17 -11.96 -15.29
C ASP A 30 10.79 -12.07 -14.63
N ILE A 31 10.62 -12.99 -13.66
CA ILE A 31 9.34 -13.20 -12.96
C ILE A 31 8.91 -11.94 -12.18
N GLY A 32 9.87 -11.12 -11.72
CA GLY A 32 9.61 -9.83 -11.07
C GLY A 32 9.56 -8.64 -12.02
N GLY A 33 9.80 -8.88 -13.31
CA GLY A 33 9.87 -7.87 -14.34
C GLY A 33 8.56 -7.11 -14.55
N PHE A 34 8.69 -5.94 -15.16
CA PHE A 34 7.55 -5.17 -15.64
C PHE A 34 7.10 -5.71 -17.00
N PHE A 35 5.79 -5.73 -17.22
CA PHE A 35 5.20 -6.16 -18.47
C PHE A 35 4.08 -5.20 -18.90
N GLY A 36 3.72 -5.28 -20.19
CA GLY A 36 2.71 -4.45 -20.82
C GLY A 36 3.30 -3.42 -21.79
N ILE A 37 2.50 -2.43 -22.15
CA ILE A 37 2.87 -1.44 -23.18
C ILE A 37 3.47 -0.22 -22.48
N LYS A 38 4.76 0.03 -22.74
CA LYS A 38 5.48 1.21 -22.23
C LYS A 38 4.69 2.48 -22.58
N ASN A 39 4.53 3.39 -21.61
CA ASN A 39 3.75 4.64 -21.69
C ASN A 39 2.22 4.51 -21.69
N PHE A 40 1.66 3.29 -21.72
CA PHE A 40 0.21 3.09 -21.60
C PHE A 40 -0.17 2.31 -20.34
N TYR A 41 0.32 1.06 -20.23
CA TYR A 41 0.08 0.20 -19.09
C TYR A 41 1.27 -0.73 -18.91
N PHE A 42 2.22 -0.29 -18.08
CA PHE A 42 3.48 -0.99 -17.81
C PHE A 42 3.56 -1.29 -16.31
N VAL A 43 3.25 -2.52 -15.94
CA VAL A 43 3.01 -2.92 -14.54
C VAL A 43 3.86 -4.12 -14.17
N SER A 44 4.30 -4.20 -12.92
CA SER A 44 4.90 -5.41 -12.35
C SER A 44 3.82 -6.27 -11.67
N LEU A 45 4.13 -7.54 -11.39
CA LEU A 45 3.25 -8.36 -10.55
C LEU A 45 2.95 -7.70 -9.20
N GLY A 46 3.92 -6.96 -8.64
CA GLY A 46 3.75 -6.20 -7.41
C GLY A 46 2.73 -5.08 -7.58
N GLY A 47 2.75 -4.39 -8.72
CA GLY A 47 1.74 -3.38 -9.06
C GLY A 47 0.33 -3.96 -9.19
N VAL A 48 0.19 -5.18 -9.70
CA VAL A 48 -1.09 -5.91 -9.70
C VAL A 48 -1.54 -6.22 -8.27
N GLY A 49 -0.64 -6.71 -7.41
CA GLY A 49 -0.92 -6.95 -5.99
C GLY A 49 -1.39 -5.70 -5.25
N VAL A 50 -0.70 -4.57 -5.44
CA VAL A 50 -1.12 -3.27 -4.86
C VAL A 50 -2.47 -2.83 -5.40
N THR A 51 -2.73 -2.98 -6.70
CA THR A 51 -4.04 -2.67 -7.31
C THR A 51 -5.16 -3.48 -6.66
N LEU A 52 -4.95 -4.78 -6.40
CA LEU A 52 -5.90 -5.59 -5.65
C LEU A 52 -6.12 -5.06 -4.23
N PHE A 53 -5.07 -4.64 -3.52
CA PHE A 53 -5.23 -4.02 -2.19
C PHE A 53 -6.06 -2.74 -2.23
N LEU A 54 -5.92 -1.90 -3.27
CA LEU A 54 -6.73 -0.70 -3.46
C LEU A 54 -8.20 -1.04 -3.69
N ILE A 55 -8.51 -1.98 -4.60
CA ILE A 55 -9.86 -2.45 -4.86
C ILE A 55 -10.49 -3.03 -3.58
N LEU A 56 -9.77 -3.90 -2.86
CA LEU A 56 -10.24 -4.51 -1.62
C LEU A 56 -10.49 -3.46 -0.52
N SER A 57 -9.65 -2.44 -0.44
CA SER A 57 -9.80 -1.34 0.52
C SER A 57 -11.06 -0.51 0.25
N GLY A 58 -11.30 -0.15 -1.01
CA GLY A 58 -12.51 0.54 -1.45
C GLY A 58 -13.77 -0.31 -1.22
N LEU A 59 -13.70 -1.60 -1.53
CA LEU A 59 -14.78 -2.57 -1.32
C LEU A 59 -15.17 -2.68 0.15
N LEU A 60 -14.19 -2.83 1.05
CA LEU A 60 -14.45 -2.92 2.48
C LEU A 60 -15.01 -1.61 3.04
N ALA A 61 -14.49 -0.47 2.60
CA ALA A 61 -15.02 0.84 2.99
C ALA A 61 -16.48 1.01 2.49
N GLY A 62 -16.77 0.56 1.26
CA GLY A 62 -18.12 0.53 0.71
C GLY A 62 -19.08 -0.34 1.51
N LEU A 63 -18.67 -1.57 1.85
CA LEU A 63 -19.49 -2.54 2.57
C LEU A 63 -19.78 -2.10 4.03
N THR A 64 -18.81 -1.50 4.72
CA THR A 64 -18.95 -1.20 6.15
C THR A 64 -19.36 0.24 6.44
N GLU A 65 -18.87 1.21 5.68
CA GLU A 65 -19.00 2.64 6.03
C GLU A 65 -19.94 3.40 5.10
N ALA A 66 -20.15 2.98 3.84
CA ALA A 66 -20.92 3.80 2.90
C ALA A 66 -22.31 4.16 3.43
N ASN A 67 -23.00 3.24 4.11
CA ASN A 67 -24.35 3.47 4.64
C ASN A 67 -24.41 3.99 6.08
N ARG A 68 -23.26 4.29 6.70
CA ARG A 68 -23.22 4.82 8.07
C ARG A 68 -23.26 6.35 8.06
N LYS A 69 -24.01 6.91 9.01
CA LYS A 69 -24.02 8.36 9.29
C LYS A 69 -22.92 8.71 10.29
N THR A 70 -21.66 8.58 9.88
CA THR A 70 -20.51 8.96 10.72
C THR A 70 -19.93 10.29 10.24
N ALA A 71 -19.57 11.17 11.17
CA ALA A 71 -18.84 12.38 10.84
C ALA A 71 -17.51 12.06 10.12
N TYR A 72 -17.09 12.95 9.23
CA TYR A 72 -15.89 12.77 8.40
C TYR A 72 -14.62 12.59 9.24
N SER A 73 -14.45 13.42 10.28
CA SER A 73 -13.33 13.35 11.21
C SER A 73 -13.28 12.01 11.94
N SER A 74 -14.41 11.55 12.50
CA SER A 74 -14.49 10.26 13.18
C SER A 74 -14.27 9.08 12.22
N TYR A 75 -14.67 9.20 10.95
CA TYR A 75 -14.35 8.22 9.92
C TYR A 75 -12.84 8.15 9.64
N LEU A 76 -12.19 9.30 9.41
CA LEU A 76 -10.75 9.34 9.15
C LEU A 76 -9.94 8.87 10.36
N LEU A 77 -10.33 9.28 11.56
CA LEU A 77 -9.67 8.83 12.79
C LEU A 77 -9.73 7.30 12.94
N LYS A 78 -10.86 6.66 12.56
CA LYS A 78 -10.94 5.18 12.52
C LYS A 78 -9.96 4.56 11.54
N LYS A 79 -9.68 5.22 10.40
CA LYS A 79 -8.68 4.73 9.44
C LYS A 79 -7.27 4.93 9.98
N VAL A 80 -6.98 6.08 10.56
CA VAL A 80 -5.70 6.38 11.20
C VAL A 80 -5.40 5.35 12.30
N LEU A 81 -6.32 5.18 13.26
CA LEU A 81 -6.15 4.24 14.38
C LEU A 81 -6.10 2.76 13.95
N ARG A 82 -6.57 2.44 12.73
CA ARG A 82 -6.49 1.09 12.17
C ARG A 82 -5.15 0.82 11.47
N ILE A 83 -4.54 1.83 10.85
CA ILE A 83 -3.37 1.67 9.97
C ILE A 83 -2.08 2.06 10.70
N TYR A 84 -2.08 3.21 11.36
CA TYR A 84 -0.86 3.82 11.89
C TYR A 84 -0.19 3.06 13.03
N PRO A 85 -0.91 2.46 14.01
CA PRO A 85 -0.23 1.76 15.09
C PRO A 85 0.69 0.62 14.60
N LEU A 86 0.17 -0.23 13.71
CA LEU A 86 0.97 -1.29 13.08
C LEU A 86 2.05 -0.73 12.14
N TYR A 87 1.73 0.32 11.38
CA TYR A 87 2.72 1.00 10.55
C TYR A 87 3.90 1.53 11.37
N TRP A 88 3.66 2.22 12.49
CA TRP A 88 4.72 2.70 13.37
C TRP A 88 5.54 1.57 13.97
N LEU A 89 4.91 0.46 14.37
CA LEU A 89 5.63 -0.73 14.81
C LEU A 89 6.53 -1.30 13.69
N SER A 90 6.06 -1.29 12.44
CA SER A 90 6.87 -1.71 11.28
C SER A 90 8.01 -0.74 10.97
N VAL A 91 7.82 0.57 11.15
CA VAL A 91 8.85 1.59 10.97
C VAL A 91 9.91 1.46 12.05
N ILE A 92 9.53 1.30 13.31
CA ILE A 92 10.47 1.11 14.43
C ILE A 92 11.32 -0.15 14.20
N SER A 93 10.69 -1.27 13.84
CA SER A 93 11.44 -2.51 13.55
C SER A 93 12.36 -2.35 12.34
N SER A 94 11.92 -1.68 11.28
CA SER A 94 12.76 -1.41 10.11
C SER A 94 13.90 -0.45 10.42
N PHE A 95 13.68 0.54 11.29
CA PHE A 95 14.71 1.47 11.74
C PHE A 95 15.76 0.75 12.61
N ILE A 96 15.35 -0.14 13.52
CA ILE A 96 16.26 -0.98 14.30
C ILE A 96 17.11 -1.85 13.37
N PHE A 97 16.50 -2.45 12.35
CA PHE A 97 17.26 -3.22 11.36
C PHE A 97 18.22 -2.33 10.56
N PHE A 98 17.77 -1.15 10.12
CA PHE A 98 18.58 -0.18 9.39
C PHE A 98 19.84 0.22 10.17
N ILE A 99 19.73 0.52 11.47
CA ILE A 99 20.91 0.88 12.28
C ILE A 99 21.87 -0.29 12.48
N THR A 100 21.39 -1.55 12.46
CA THR A 100 22.27 -2.73 12.59
C THR A 100 23.08 -3.01 11.32
N ILE A 101 22.56 -2.67 10.15
CA ILE A 101 23.22 -2.90 8.87
C ILE A 101 24.01 -1.67 8.37
N ASN A 102 23.61 -0.47 8.79
CA ASN A 102 24.22 0.77 8.35
C ASN A 102 25.44 1.13 9.20
N SER A 103 26.62 0.79 8.69
CA SER A 103 27.92 1.11 9.31
C SER A 103 28.36 2.57 9.13
N SER A 104 27.66 3.37 8.31
CA SER A 104 28.10 4.74 7.97
C SER A 104 27.88 5.78 9.08
N GLY A 105 27.13 5.44 10.14
CA GLY A 105 26.76 6.37 11.22
C GLY A 105 25.77 7.48 10.82
N LYS A 106 25.40 7.58 9.54
CA LYS A 106 24.37 8.52 9.06
C LYS A 106 22.97 7.95 9.28
N TRP A 107 22.41 8.22 10.46
CA TRP A 107 21.10 7.68 10.83
C TRP A 107 19.93 8.39 10.15
N PHE A 108 20.08 9.67 9.78
CA PHE A 108 19.07 10.50 9.11
C PHE A 108 19.58 10.98 7.75
N PRO A 109 19.57 10.13 6.71
CA PRO A 109 20.17 10.44 5.42
C PRO A 109 19.48 11.60 4.69
N SER A 110 18.19 11.84 4.95
CA SER A 110 17.41 12.92 4.31
C SER A 110 17.22 14.15 5.22
N GLY A 111 17.83 14.12 6.41
CA GLY A 111 17.70 15.13 7.45
C GLY A 111 16.65 14.78 8.50
N PHE A 112 16.93 15.11 9.76
CA PHE A 112 16.12 14.67 10.92
C PHE A 112 14.64 15.00 10.79
N SER A 113 14.27 16.25 10.48
CA SER A 113 12.87 16.68 10.39
C SER A 113 12.12 15.96 9.25
N THR A 114 12.80 15.81 8.13
CA THR A 114 12.30 15.16 6.92
C THR A 114 12.03 13.67 7.17
N ASP A 115 13.02 12.98 7.73
CA ASP A 115 12.94 11.55 8.03
C ASP A 115 11.95 11.27 9.18
N LEU A 116 11.87 12.15 10.18
CA LEU A 116 10.89 12.03 11.26
C LEU A 116 9.46 12.20 10.72
N PHE A 117 9.20 13.27 9.97
CA PHE A 117 7.87 13.53 9.40
C PHE A 117 7.46 12.42 8.43
N GLY A 118 8.35 12.03 7.51
CA GLY A 118 8.10 10.97 6.54
C GLY A 118 7.80 9.63 7.22
N SER A 119 8.55 9.28 8.26
CA SER A 119 8.39 8.00 8.99
C SER A 119 7.15 7.96 9.87
N LEU A 120 6.73 9.10 10.43
CA LEU A 120 5.53 9.19 11.25
C LEU A 120 4.25 9.17 10.40
N THR A 121 4.28 9.82 9.23
CA THR A 121 3.10 10.02 8.39
C THR A 121 2.97 9.01 7.25
N GLY A 122 4.09 8.48 6.77
CA GLY A 122 4.19 7.74 5.51
C GLY A 122 4.30 8.63 4.27
N PHE A 123 4.43 9.95 4.42
CA PHE A 123 4.34 10.91 3.31
C PHE A 123 5.67 11.18 2.58
N TYR A 124 6.65 10.29 2.70
CA TYR A 124 7.90 10.39 1.95
C TYR A 124 7.67 10.59 0.44
N SER A 125 6.67 9.93 -0.14
CA SER A 125 6.35 10.04 -1.56
C SER A 125 5.93 11.45 -1.98
N TRP A 126 5.32 12.21 -1.07
CA TRP A 126 4.89 13.60 -1.32
C TRP A 126 6.05 14.60 -1.19
N LEU A 127 7.13 14.19 -0.53
CA LEU A 127 8.36 14.94 -0.42
C LEU A 127 9.39 14.55 -1.50
N GLY A 128 8.97 13.77 -2.51
CA GLY A 128 9.85 13.27 -3.57
C GLY A 128 10.75 12.10 -3.14
N MET A 129 10.62 11.59 -1.93
CA MET A 129 11.48 10.53 -1.37
C MET A 129 10.79 9.17 -1.33
N TRP A 130 9.87 8.90 -2.25
CA TRP A 130 9.13 7.65 -2.37
C TRP A 130 8.76 6.94 -1.06
N GLY A 131 9.44 5.85 -0.72
CA GLY A 131 9.22 5.08 0.51
C GLY A 131 10.07 5.48 1.71
N GLY A 132 10.95 6.47 1.55
CA GLY A 132 11.92 6.89 2.56
C GLY A 132 13.03 5.86 2.81
N PRO A 133 14.00 6.21 3.67
CA PRO A 133 15.19 5.40 3.91
C PRO A 133 14.94 4.13 4.74
N TYR A 134 13.87 4.06 5.55
CA TYR A 134 13.71 2.98 6.53
C TYR A 134 12.63 1.96 6.15
N ASN A 135 11.47 2.41 5.66
CA ASN A 135 10.34 1.53 5.39
C ASN A 135 9.74 1.85 4.02
N PRO A 136 10.31 1.28 2.93
CA PRO A 136 9.88 1.61 1.58
C PRO A 136 8.39 1.45 1.31
N PRO A 137 7.65 0.47 1.88
CA PRO A 137 6.19 0.40 1.76
C PRO A 137 5.41 1.61 2.29
N SER A 138 6.05 2.57 2.95
CA SER A 138 5.42 3.77 3.51
C SER A 138 4.67 4.63 2.47
N TRP A 139 5.13 4.68 1.21
CA TRP A 139 4.44 5.41 0.14
C TRP A 139 2.99 4.95 -0.03
N PHE A 140 2.73 3.65 0.17
CA PHE A 140 1.39 3.09 0.07
C PHE A 140 0.48 3.62 1.18
N ILE A 141 1.03 3.92 2.36
CA ILE A 141 0.28 4.52 3.48
C ILE A 141 -0.20 5.92 3.10
N ALA A 142 0.68 6.73 2.52
CA ALA A 142 0.31 8.05 2.00
C ALA A 142 -0.82 7.95 0.96
N LEU A 143 -0.65 7.04 -0.01
CA LEU A 143 -1.63 6.79 -1.08
C LEU A 143 -2.99 6.36 -0.52
N ILE A 144 -3.03 5.33 0.33
CA ILE A 144 -4.29 4.78 0.83
C ILE A 144 -5.00 5.76 1.76
N MET A 145 -4.27 6.54 2.55
CA MET A 145 -4.86 7.58 3.39
C MET A 145 -5.47 8.72 2.57
N ALA A 146 -4.83 9.13 1.47
CA ALA A 146 -5.41 10.09 0.53
C ALA A 146 -6.72 9.56 -0.09
N LEU A 147 -6.73 8.29 -0.52
CA LEU A 147 -7.95 7.66 -1.07
C LEU A 147 -9.06 7.51 -0.03
N TYR A 148 -8.73 7.21 1.23
CA TYR A 148 -9.71 7.24 2.32
C TYR A 148 -10.22 8.67 2.58
N GLY A 149 -9.40 9.71 2.39
CA GLY A 149 -9.86 11.10 2.40
C GLY A 149 -10.94 11.37 1.34
N LEU A 150 -10.75 10.85 0.13
CA LEU A 150 -11.69 11.00 -0.98
C LEU A 150 -12.94 10.11 -0.86
N PHE A 151 -12.89 9.04 -0.05
CA PHE A 151 -13.93 8.04 0.05
C PHE A 151 -15.36 8.59 0.25
N PRO A 152 -15.65 9.52 1.18
CA PRO A 152 -17.03 9.97 1.40
C PRO A 152 -17.65 10.65 0.19
N LEU A 153 -16.86 11.44 -0.55
CA LEU A 153 -17.28 12.07 -1.79
C LEU A 153 -17.56 11.01 -2.86
N MET A 154 -16.63 10.06 -3.03
CA MET A 154 -16.79 8.95 -3.98
C MET A 154 -18.02 8.10 -3.65
N ALA A 155 -18.21 7.74 -2.38
CA ALA A 155 -19.35 6.95 -1.92
C ALA A 155 -20.68 7.69 -2.09
N TRP A 156 -20.70 9.00 -1.82
CA TRP A 156 -21.87 9.84 -2.07
C TRP A 156 -22.25 9.88 -3.56
N ALA A 157 -21.27 10.11 -4.44
CA ALA A 157 -21.50 10.12 -5.89
C ALA A 157 -21.99 8.75 -6.40
N MET A 158 -21.33 7.68 -5.97
CA MET A 158 -21.64 6.29 -6.34
C MET A 158 -23.05 5.85 -5.90
N LYS A 159 -23.54 6.34 -4.77
CA LYS A 159 -24.92 6.07 -4.34
C LYS A 159 -25.98 6.73 -5.23
N LYS A 160 -25.67 7.90 -5.79
CA LYS A 160 -26.59 8.63 -6.66
C LYS A 160 -26.57 8.07 -8.08
N GLN A 161 -25.39 7.91 -8.65
CA GLN A 161 -25.19 7.49 -10.03
C GLN A 161 -23.96 6.56 -10.12
N PRO A 162 -24.09 5.27 -9.80
CA PRO A 162 -22.95 4.35 -9.65
C PRO A 162 -22.14 4.17 -10.94
N HIS A 163 -22.81 3.93 -12.06
CA HIS A 163 -22.15 3.69 -13.35
C HIS A 163 -21.43 4.95 -13.86
N LEU A 164 -22.12 6.10 -13.82
CA LEU A 164 -21.54 7.37 -14.26
C LEU A 164 -20.38 7.79 -13.36
N SER A 165 -20.51 7.63 -12.04
CA SER A 165 -19.42 7.93 -11.09
C SER A 165 -18.20 7.06 -11.37
N LEU A 166 -18.38 5.76 -11.62
CA LEU A 166 -17.27 4.88 -11.97
C LEU A 166 -16.61 5.29 -13.30
N LEU A 167 -17.40 5.65 -14.31
CA LEU A 167 -16.90 6.12 -15.60
C LEU A 167 -16.10 7.43 -15.45
N ILE A 168 -16.58 8.37 -14.64
CA ILE A 168 -15.85 9.61 -14.35
C ILE A 168 -14.51 9.30 -13.66
N LEU A 169 -14.49 8.42 -12.66
CA LEU A 169 -13.25 8.02 -11.99
C LEU A 169 -12.26 7.32 -12.93
N PHE A 170 -12.77 6.55 -13.89
CA PHE A 170 -11.96 5.93 -14.94
C PHE A 170 -11.26 6.99 -15.80
N PHE A 171 -12.00 8.00 -16.29
CA PHE A 171 -11.41 9.08 -17.07
C PHE A 171 -10.47 9.97 -16.25
N ILE A 172 -10.78 10.26 -14.98
CA ILE A 172 -9.85 10.96 -14.08
C ILE A 172 -8.55 10.16 -13.93
N SER A 173 -8.64 8.84 -13.74
CA SER A 173 -7.47 7.97 -13.63
C SER A 173 -6.62 7.97 -14.89
N ILE A 174 -7.23 7.81 -16.07
CA ILE A 174 -6.52 7.87 -17.35
C ILE A 174 -5.91 9.25 -17.57
N GLY A 175 -6.69 10.33 -17.43
CA GLY A 175 -6.21 11.69 -17.63
C GLY A 175 -5.05 12.02 -16.70
N SER A 176 -5.11 11.58 -15.45
CA SER A 176 -4.02 11.75 -14.48
C SER A 176 -2.78 10.95 -14.87
N ARG A 177 -2.91 9.73 -15.37
CA ARG A 177 -1.75 8.93 -15.83
C ARG A 177 -1.12 9.47 -17.09
N LEU A 178 -1.92 10.01 -18.02
CA LEU A 178 -1.39 10.68 -19.20
C LEU A 178 -0.63 11.94 -18.78
N TYR A 179 -1.26 12.80 -17.96
CA TYR A 179 -0.64 14.05 -17.52
C TYR A 179 0.57 13.85 -16.60
N VAL A 180 0.42 13.13 -15.48
CA VAL A 180 1.50 12.95 -14.49
C VAL A 180 2.50 11.88 -14.94
N GLY A 181 2.08 10.91 -15.75
CA GLY A 181 2.97 9.88 -16.27
C GLY A 181 3.80 10.33 -17.49
N GLU A 182 3.40 11.37 -18.22
CA GLU A 182 4.23 12.01 -19.25
C GLU A 182 5.07 13.17 -18.67
N ASN A 183 4.48 14.02 -17.82
CA ASN A 183 5.13 15.23 -17.31
C ASN A 183 5.80 15.08 -15.93
N GLY A 184 5.72 13.91 -15.31
CA GLY A 184 6.39 13.61 -14.03
C GLY A 184 5.86 14.37 -12.80
N LEU A 185 5.02 15.40 -12.96
CA LEU A 185 4.49 16.22 -11.86
C LEU A 185 3.09 16.77 -12.18
N ALA A 186 2.26 16.86 -11.14
CA ALA A 186 0.91 17.42 -11.25
C ALA A 186 0.88 18.97 -11.26
N PHE A 187 2.00 19.65 -10.99
CA PHE A 187 2.07 21.10 -10.79
C PHE A 187 3.38 21.69 -11.35
N GLY A 188 3.60 21.57 -12.65
CA GLY A 188 4.86 21.99 -13.28
C GLY A 188 4.68 22.90 -14.47
N GLU A 189 4.21 24.14 -14.26
CA GLU A 189 4.61 25.29 -15.08
C GLU A 189 4.68 26.54 -14.19
N GLY A 190 5.89 27.04 -13.93
CA GLY A 190 6.11 28.31 -13.23
C GLY A 190 7.33 28.31 -12.30
N HIS A 191 8.30 29.17 -12.66
CA HIS A 191 9.57 29.47 -11.98
C HIS A 191 9.55 29.39 -10.44
N PHE A 192 10.68 28.89 -9.89
CA PHE A 192 11.04 28.57 -8.49
C PHE A 192 11.07 27.05 -8.21
N TRP A 193 10.15 26.28 -8.79
CA TRP A 193 10.06 24.84 -8.53
C TRP A 193 11.03 23.98 -9.35
N ASP A 194 11.67 24.49 -10.40
CA ASP A 194 12.58 23.72 -11.26
C ASP A 194 13.76 23.09 -10.48
N GLY A 195 14.25 23.77 -9.44
CA GLY A 195 15.25 23.21 -8.52
C GLY A 195 14.70 22.09 -7.62
N VAL A 196 13.40 22.11 -7.30
CA VAL A 196 12.70 21.05 -6.55
C VAL A 196 12.30 19.90 -7.47
N VAL A 197 11.99 20.18 -8.73
CA VAL A 197 11.74 19.19 -9.78
C VAL A 197 13.03 18.43 -10.08
N GLU A 198 14.15 19.13 -10.31
CA GLU A 198 15.46 18.51 -10.51
C GLU A 198 15.94 17.77 -9.24
N TYR A 199 15.63 18.28 -8.04
CA TYR A 199 15.84 17.57 -6.76
C TYR A 199 14.97 16.31 -6.66
N GLY A 200 13.70 16.36 -7.06
CA GLY A 200 12.82 15.20 -7.16
C GLY A 200 13.40 14.15 -8.09
N TYR A 201 13.79 14.54 -9.31
CA TYR A 201 14.41 13.65 -10.31
C TYR A 201 15.74 13.04 -9.85
N ARG A 202 16.59 13.78 -9.12
CA ARG A 202 17.85 13.25 -8.55
C ARG A 202 17.63 12.33 -7.35
N GLN A 203 16.50 12.46 -6.64
CA GLN A 203 16.14 11.66 -5.46
C GLN A 203 15.28 10.43 -5.77
N PHE A 204 14.61 10.38 -6.92
CA PHE A 204 13.99 9.16 -7.45
C PHE A 204 15.09 8.21 -7.94
N GLY A 205 15.79 7.59 -6.99
CA GLY A 205 16.59 6.40 -7.21
C GLY A 205 15.80 5.44 -8.08
N PHE A 206 16.35 5.18 -9.26
CA PHE A 206 15.81 4.43 -10.39
C PHE A 206 14.78 3.34 -10.00
N MET A 207 13.49 3.66 -10.08
CA MET A 207 12.47 2.63 -10.34
C MET A 207 12.16 2.64 -11.83
N PRO A 208 12.41 1.54 -12.56
CA PRO A 208 11.83 1.37 -13.88
C PRO A 208 10.29 1.41 -13.75
N GLY A 209 9.59 2.19 -14.59
CA GLY A 209 8.13 2.10 -14.74
C GLY A 209 7.25 3.11 -13.99
N ARG A 210 7.30 4.40 -14.39
CA ARG A 210 6.31 5.46 -14.06
C ARG A 210 5.86 5.51 -12.59
N PRO A 211 6.74 5.87 -11.63
CA PRO A 211 6.38 5.95 -10.20
C PRO A 211 5.22 6.91 -9.90
N THR A 212 5.01 7.91 -10.76
CA THR A 212 3.89 8.84 -10.69
C THR A 212 2.52 8.22 -10.96
N ASP A 213 2.46 7.02 -11.55
CA ASP A 213 1.21 6.27 -11.71
C ASP A 213 0.57 5.91 -10.37
N TRP A 214 1.31 6.01 -9.26
CA TRP A 214 0.80 5.80 -7.90
C TRP A 214 0.29 7.06 -7.23
N PHE A 215 0.22 8.19 -7.94
CA PHE A 215 -0.48 9.38 -7.49
C PHE A 215 -1.96 9.07 -7.21
N PRO A 216 -2.60 9.64 -6.16
CA PRO A 216 -3.96 9.25 -5.78
C PRO A 216 -4.97 9.35 -6.92
N LEU A 217 -4.93 10.41 -7.75
CA LEU A 217 -5.87 10.55 -8.88
C LEU A 217 -5.65 9.48 -9.96
N CYS A 218 -4.42 9.01 -10.16
CA CYS A 218 -4.13 7.87 -11.03
C CYS A 218 -4.69 6.54 -10.51
N ARG A 219 -5.17 6.50 -9.25
CA ARG A 219 -5.62 5.29 -8.55
C ARG A 219 -7.05 5.37 -7.99
N VAL A 220 -7.75 6.50 -8.23
CA VAL A 220 -9.14 6.66 -7.79
C VAL A 220 -10.09 5.68 -8.47
N PHE A 221 -9.78 5.21 -9.68
CA PHE A 221 -10.59 4.22 -10.38
C PHE A 221 -10.58 2.87 -9.66
N GLU A 222 -9.41 2.32 -9.31
CA GLU A 222 -9.26 1.04 -8.65
C GLU A 222 -9.97 1.02 -7.28
N PHE A 223 -9.74 2.06 -6.48
CA PHE A 223 -10.41 2.21 -5.20
C PHE A 223 -11.92 2.41 -5.38
N GLY A 224 -12.32 3.22 -6.36
CA GLY A 224 -13.71 3.47 -6.73
C GLY A 224 -14.44 2.24 -7.24
N LEU A 225 -13.76 1.37 -7.99
CA LEU A 225 -14.28 0.08 -8.45
C LEU A 225 -14.64 -0.80 -7.26
N GLY A 226 -13.79 -0.82 -6.22
CA GLY A 226 -14.11 -1.47 -4.95
C GLY A 226 -15.42 -0.95 -4.34
N ILE A 227 -15.56 0.37 -4.21
CA ILE A 227 -16.79 1.00 -3.68
C ILE A 227 -18.00 0.66 -4.54
N TYR A 228 -17.86 0.75 -5.86
CA TYR A 228 -18.90 0.43 -6.82
C TYR A 228 -19.38 -1.01 -6.65
N LEU A 229 -18.48 -1.99 -6.61
CA LEU A 229 -18.80 -3.39 -6.40
C LEU A 229 -19.51 -3.61 -5.05
N ALA A 230 -19.11 -2.88 -4.00
CA ALA A 230 -19.74 -2.95 -2.69
C ALA A 230 -21.22 -2.53 -2.70
N LEU A 231 -21.56 -1.54 -3.54
CA LEU A 231 -22.86 -0.91 -3.59
C LEU A 231 -23.80 -1.54 -4.63
N THR A 232 -23.26 -2.09 -5.72
CA THR A 232 -24.05 -2.64 -6.82
C THR A 232 -24.26 -4.15 -6.74
N LEU A 233 -23.29 -4.89 -6.20
CA LEU A 233 -23.41 -6.35 -6.08
C LEU A 233 -24.21 -6.76 -4.85
N ASN A 234 -24.97 -7.85 -4.99
CA ASN A 234 -25.66 -8.45 -3.87
C ASN A 234 -24.66 -8.90 -2.81
N LYS A 235 -24.90 -8.51 -1.55
CA LYS A 235 -24.02 -8.85 -0.41
C LYS A 235 -23.73 -10.35 -0.31
N LYS A 236 -24.65 -11.22 -0.73
CA LYS A 236 -24.47 -12.68 -0.71
C LYS A 236 -23.24 -13.12 -1.51
N VAL A 237 -22.92 -12.46 -2.63
CA VAL A 237 -21.77 -12.80 -3.51
C VAL A 237 -20.47 -12.88 -2.72
N TRP A 238 -20.27 -11.96 -1.77
CA TRP A 238 -19.06 -11.90 -0.94
C TRP A 238 -18.96 -13.05 0.07
N PHE A 239 -20.01 -13.84 0.27
CA PHE A 239 -20.07 -14.94 1.25
C PHE A 239 -20.36 -16.30 0.63
N VAL A 240 -20.46 -16.39 -0.71
CA VAL A 240 -20.75 -17.65 -1.43
C VAL A 240 -19.58 -18.64 -1.29
N LEU A 241 -18.34 -18.15 -1.38
CA LEU A 241 -17.17 -19.03 -1.43
C LEU A 241 -16.92 -19.72 -0.09
N GLN A 242 -16.99 -21.05 -0.09
CA GLN A 242 -16.57 -21.90 1.01
C GLN A 242 -15.51 -22.88 0.53
N LEU A 243 -14.27 -22.70 1.00
CA LEU A 243 -13.15 -23.58 0.69
C LEU A 243 -12.69 -24.35 1.94
N PRO A 244 -12.03 -25.51 1.80
CA PRO A 244 -11.27 -26.11 2.90
C PRO A 244 -10.12 -25.17 3.33
N GLY A 245 -9.60 -25.33 4.55
CA GLY A 245 -8.47 -24.51 5.03
C GLY A 245 -8.86 -23.09 5.50
N LYS A 246 -10.13 -22.84 5.82
CA LYS A 246 -10.68 -21.55 6.27
C LYS A 246 -9.84 -20.86 7.36
N LYS A 247 -9.31 -21.62 8.32
CA LYS A 247 -8.48 -21.08 9.42
C LYS A 247 -7.12 -20.57 8.92
N THR A 248 -6.46 -21.33 8.03
CA THR A 248 -5.16 -20.95 7.47
C THR A 248 -5.27 -19.74 6.57
N VAL A 249 -6.26 -19.72 5.67
CA VAL A 249 -6.50 -18.56 4.78
C VAL A 249 -6.84 -17.31 5.59
N ALA A 250 -7.66 -17.46 6.64
CA ALA A 250 -7.97 -16.39 7.57
C ALA A 250 -6.71 -15.85 8.26
N TRP A 251 -5.87 -16.74 8.79
CA TRP A 251 -4.63 -16.36 9.46
C TRP A 251 -3.64 -15.65 8.51
N LEU A 252 -3.43 -16.18 7.30
CA LEU A 252 -2.60 -15.54 6.28
C LEU A 252 -3.16 -14.18 5.84
N SER A 253 -4.48 -14.06 5.69
CA SER A 253 -5.14 -12.80 5.37
C SER A 253 -4.95 -11.76 6.48
N ASP A 254 -5.03 -12.15 7.75
CA ASP A 254 -4.80 -11.25 8.87
C ASP A 254 -3.34 -10.77 8.91
N LEU A 255 -2.40 -11.62 8.48
CA LEU A 255 -0.97 -11.26 8.35
C LEU A 255 -0.63 -10.48 7.07
N SER A 256 -1.51 -10.44 6.06
CA SER A 256 -1.19 -9.84 4.75
C SER A 256 -0.70 -8.39 4.85
N PHE A 257 -1.31 -7.57 5.72
CA PHE A 257 -0.91 -6.17 5.90
C PHE A 257 0.38 -6.00 6.73
N PRO A 258 0.56 -6.67 7.89
CA PRO A 258 1.87 -6.74 8.54
C PRO A 258 3.00 -7.19 7.60
N LEU A 259 2.78 -8.27 6.84
CA LEU A 259 3.74 -8.78 5.84
C LEU A 259 4.05 -7.73 4.77
N PHE A 260 3.03 -7.03 4.26
CA PHE A 260 3.20 -5.93 3.32
C PHE A 260 4.10 -4.81 3.87
N LEU A 261 4.04 -4.52 5.16
CA LEU A 261 4.84 -3.45 5.76
C LEU A 261 6.31 -3.82 5.99
N VAL A 262 6.61 -5.10 6.22
CA VAL A 262 7.97 -5.54 6.60
C VAL A 262 8.73 -6.28 5.50
N HIS A 263 8.09 -6.66 4.39
CA HIS A 263 8.77 -7.45 3.35
C HIS A 263 9.97 -6.74 2.73
N TYR A 264 9.79 -5.51 2.27
CA TYR A 264 10.83 -4.80 1.53
C TYR A 264 12.05 -4.44 2.40
N PRO A 265 11.89 -3.87 3.62
CA PRO A 265 13.04 -3.59 4.50
C PRO A 265 13.90 -4.82 4.79
N MET A 266 13.30 -6.01 4.76
CA MET A 266 13.95 -7.28 5.07
C MET A 266 14.49 -8.01 3.82
N LEU A 267 14.35 -7.46 2.60
CA LEU A 267 14.82 -8.14 1.38
C LEU A 267 16.32 -8.45 1.42
N PHE A 268 17.12 -7.61 2.08
CA PHE A 268 18.55 -7.82 2.30
C PHE A 268 18.88 -9.12 3.06
N LEU A 269 17.92 -9.71 3.77
CA LEU A 269 18.12 -11.03 4.38
C LEU A 269 18.37 -12.12 3.33
N LEU A 270 17.94 -11.93 2.08
CA LEU A 270 18.23 -12.87 1.00
C LEU A 270 19.74 -12.98 0.73
N GLU A 271 20.48 -11.87 0.76
CA GLU A 271 21.95 -11.85 0.70
C GLU A 271 22.57 -12.63 1.87
N TRP A 272 22.03 -12.50 3.09
CA TRP A 272 22.57 -13.18 4.27
C TRP A 272 22.45 -14.71 4.19
N PHE A 273 21.49 -15.21 3.42
CA PHE A 273 21.24 -16.64 3.24
C PHE A 273 21.70 -17.16 1.88
N GLU A 274 22.40 -16.37 1.07
CA GLU A 274 22.81 -16.74 -0.29
C GLU A 274 23.61 -18.06 -0.32
N GLY A 275 24.45 -18.30 0.69
CA GLY A 275 25.23 -19.53 0.84
C GLY A 275 24.43 -20.83 1.02
N LEU A 276 23.12 -20.75 1.29
CA LEU A 276 22.22 -21.91 1.38
C LEU A 276 21.64 -22.32 0.01
N GLY A 277 21.85 -21.53 -1.04
CA GLY A 277 21.19 -21.68 -2.33
C GLY A 277 19.81 -21.01 -2.38
N THR A 278 19.40 -20.58 -3.57
CA THR A 278 18.25 -19.68 -3.78
C THR A 278 16.94 -20.17 -3.15
N PRO A 279 16.50 -21.43 -3.29
CA PRO A 279 15.23 -21.88 -2.69
C PRO A 279 15.23 -21.84 -1.15
N LEU A 280 16.37 -22.17 -0.53
CA LEU A 280 16.52 -22.13 0.92
C LEU A 280 16.64 -20.69 1.42
N ALA A 281 17.33 -19.81 0.70
CA ALA A 281 17.40 -18.38 1.01
C ALA A 281 16.01 -17.72 0.98
N ILE A 282 15.20 -18.00 -0.05
CA ILE A 282 13.80 -17.53 -0.14
C ILE A 282 12.97 -18.06 1.03
N SER A 283 13.11 -19.36 1.34
CA SER A 283 12.38 -19.97 2.45
C SER A 283 12.75 -19.34 3.80
N ALA A 284 14.05 -19.12 4.05
CA ALA A 284 14.55 -18.47 5.25
C ALA A 284 14.06 -17.01 5.37
N TYR A 285 14.09 -16.25 4.27
CA TYR A 285 13.52 -14.91 4.20
C TYR A 285 12.02 -14.91 4.52
N LEU A 286 11.22 -15.80 3.92
CA LEU A 286 9.78 -15.87 4.17
C LEU A 286 9.47 -16.23 5.64
N ILE A 287 10.26 -17.14 6.23
CA ILE A 287 10.16 -17.48 7.65
C ILE A 287 10.50 -16.27 8.52
N ALA A 288 11.59 -15.56 8.23
CA ALA A 288 12.02 -14.39 8.99
C ALA A 288 10.99 -13.25 8.93
N VAL A 289 10.50 -12.90 7.74
CA VAL A 289 9.49 -11.85 7.56
C VAL A 289 8.17 -12.23 8.22
N THR A 290 7.75 -13.50 8.14
CA THR A 290 6.56 -13.98 8.85
C THR A 290 6.75 -13.96 10.37
N GLY A 291 7.93 -14.38 10.83
CA GLY A 291 8.34 -14.37 12.23
C GLY A 291 8.41 -12.97 12.83
N LEU A 292 8.68 -11.93 12.03
CA LEU A 292 8.59 -10.53 12.41
C LEU A 292 7.14 -10.00 12.33
N ALA A 293 6.43 -10.29 11.25
CA ALA A 293 5.07 -9.80 11.02
C ALA A 293 4.06 -10.27 12.10
N TYR A 294 4.19 -11.52 12.55
CA TYR A 294 3.28 -12.09 13.56
C TYR A 294 3.33 -11.37 14.93
N PRO A 295 4.49 -11.18 15.60
CA PRO A 295 4.55 -10.47 16.87
C PRO A 295 4.14 -9.00 16.72
N LEU A 296 4.48 -8.32 15.61
CA LEU A 296 4.00 -6.96 15.37
C LEU A 296 2.47 -6.91 15.29
N SER A 297 1.84 -7.86 14.62
CA SER A 297 0.37 -8.00 14.59
C SER A 297 -0.21 -8.23 15.99
N LYS A 298 0.45 -9.04 16.83
CA LYS A 298 0.00 -9.29 18.20
C LYS A 298 0.17 -8.10 19.14
N LEU A 299 1.19 -7.28 18.92
CA LEU A 299 1.37 -6.01 19.63
C LEU A 299 0.30 -5.00 19.22
N ASP A 300 -0.02 -4.92 17.93
CA ASP A 300 -1.09 -4.06 17.40
C ASP A 300 -2.47 -4.40 17.98
N GLU A 301 -2.78 -5.70 18.18
CA GLU A 301 -4.03 -6.16 18.81
C GLU A 301 -4.22 -5.59 20.23
N LYS A 302 -3.13 -5.30 20.96
CA LYS A 302 -3.17 -4.72 22.32
C LYS A 302 -3.48 -3.22 22.32
N PHE A 303 -3.43 -2.54 21.16
CA PHE A 303 -3.64 -1.11 21.09
C PHE A 303 -5.13 -0.76 21.41
N PRO A 304 -5.41 0.19 22.33
CA PRO A 304 -6.75 0.42 22.86
C PRO A 304 -7.67 1.23 21.91
N ARG A 305 -7.83 0.78 20.67
CA ARG A 305 -8.59 1.45 19.59
C ARG A 305 -10.02 1.82 20.00
N LYS A 306 -10.73 0.90 20.65
CA LYS A 306 -12.14 1.12 21.08
C LYS A 306 -12.27 2.22 22.13
N LYS A 307 -11.32 2.35 23.06
CA LYS A 307 -11.33 3.41 24.08
C LYS A 307 -11.08 4.78 23.47
N LEU A 308 -10.20 4.86 22.47
CA LEU A 308 -9.89 6.10 21.74
C LEU A 308 -11.06 6.56 20.87
N LEU A 309 -11.74 5.62 20.21
CA LEU A 309 -12.91 5.91 19.37
C LEU A 309 -14.19 6.21 20.16
N ALA A 310 -14.29 5.80 21.42
CA ALA A 310 -15.42 6.15 22.28
C ALA A 310 -15.37 7.61 22.78
N LYS A 311 -14.22 8.27 22.63
CA LYS A 311 -13.99 9.67 23.04
C LYS A 311 -14.09 10.68 21.88
N SER A 312 -14.39 10.21 20.66
CA SER A 312 -14.40 10.99 19.40
C SER A 312 -15.76 10.95 18.72
#